data_AF-A0A523FDW3-F1
#
_entry.id   AF-A0A523FDW3-F1
#
_cell.length_a   1.000
_cell.length_b   1.000
_cell.length_c   1.000
_cell.angle_alpha   90.00
_cell.angle_beta   90.00
_cell.angle_gamma   90.00
#
_symmetry.space_group_name_H-M   'P 1'
#
loop_
_entity.id
_entity.type
_entity.pdbx_description
1 polymer ?
#
loop_
_entity_poly.entity_id
_entity_poly.type
_entity_poly.pdbx_seq_one_letter_code
_entity_poly.pdbx_strand_id
1 'polypeptide(L)'
;MSEQDQLDQDNDEKIDEEIDEEIALVLTGLRRLRTVIEHTDWFHRLGQPLGGITTGLAEDYVNLLGFPGTWVATVADWEHAAIAAENPDINSDSWEAEEQLRAHLTIEATMIFGEQELQDALEAITATAGPIIFDAAANAAAMWGV
;
A
#
# COMPACT_ATOMS: atom_id res chain seq x y z
N MET A 1 49.20 19.81 -28.24
CA MET A 1 47.73 19.82 -28.03
C MET A 1 47.19 18.71 -28.90
N SER A 2 46.94 17.56 -28.30
CA SER A 2 46.60 16.30 -28.98
C SER A 2 45.08 16.16 -29.11
N GLU A 3 44.62 15.55 -30.20
CA GLU A 3 43.22 15.18 -30.48
C GLU A 3 42.53 14.32 -29.41
N GLN A 4 43.27 13.86 -28.38
CA GLN A 4 42.72 13.11 -27.26
C GLN A 4 42.05 13.98 -26.19
N ASP A 5 42.32 15.30 -26.15
CA ASP A 5 41.64 16.23 -25.22
C ASP A 5 40.23 16.63 -25.67
N GLN A 6 39.80 16.22 -26.88
CA GLN A 6 38.47 16.55 -27.42
C GLN A 6 37.42 15.45 -27.17
N LEU A 7 37.82 14.29 -26.65
CA LEU A 7 36.90 13.18 -26.38
C LEU A 7 36.32 13.17 -24.95
N ASP A 8 36.80 14.05 -24.07
CA ASP A 8 36.37 14.12 -22.66
C ASP A 8 35.34 15.23 -22.39
N GLN A 9 34.98 16.07 -23.37
CA GLN A 9 34.06 17.21 -23.16
C GLN A 9 32.62 17.00 -23.64
N ASP A 10 32.32 15.91 -24.35
CA ASP A 10 30.97 15.65 -24.89
C ASP A 10 30.16 14.63 -24.08
N ASN A 11 30.70 14.09 -22.96
CA ASN A 11 29.99 13.08 -22.15
C ASN A 11 29.29 13.66 -20.90
N ASP A 12 29.13 14.99 -20.84
CA ASP A 12 28.21 15.69 -19.93
C ASP A 12 26.92 16.05 -20.70
N GLU A 13 26.41 15.10 -21.50
CA GLU A 13 25.02 15.13 -21.94
C GLU A 13 24.17 15.08 -20.66
N LYS A 14 23.80 16.26 -20.16
CA LYS A 14 22.76 16.41 -19.17
C LYS A 14 21.56 15.66 -19.70
N ILE A 15 21.30 14.50 -19.11
CA ILE A 15 20.03 13.80 -19.21
C ILE A 15 19.02 14.69 -18.48
N ASP A 16 18.63 15.79 -19.11
CA ASP A 16 17.37 16.48 -18.83
C ASP A 16 16.28 15.61 -19.48
N GLU A 17 16.12 14.38 -19.01
CA GLU A 17 14.91 13.60 -19.29
C GLU A 17 13.77 14.34 -18.63
N GLU A 18 12.96 14.98 -19.46
CA GLU A 18 11.69 15.57 -19.06
C GLU A 18 10.83 14.44 -18.48
N ILE A 19 10.82 14.32 -17.14
CA ILE A 19 9.99 13.36 -16.44
C ILE A 19 8.54 13.70 -16.78
N ASP A 20 7.84 12.75 -17.39
CA ASP A 20 6.43 12.87 -17.72
C ASP A 20 5.63 13.37 -16.50
N GLU A 21 4.77 14.37 -16.69
CA GLU A 21 3.92 14.92 -15.62
C GLU A 21 3.11 13.82 -14.91
N GLU A 22 2.72 12.77 -15.65
CA GLU A 22 2.02 11.60 -15.12
C GLU A 22 2.90 10.80 -14.15
N ILE A 23 4.16 10.57 -14.52
CA ILE A 23 5.15 9.89 -13.67
C ILE A 23 5.44 10.73 -12.41
N ALA A 24 5.59 12.05 -12.55
CA ALA A 24 5.83 12.96 -11.44
C ALA A 24 4.68 12.97 -10.41
N LEU A 25 3.43 12.93 -10.89
CA LEU A 25 2.24 12.85 -10.03
C LEU A 25 2.24 11.57 -9.18
N VAL A 26 2.57 10.44 -9.79
CA VAL A 26 2.58 9.15 -9.09
C VAL A 26 3.73 9.03 -8.11
N LEU A 27 4.95 9.49 -8.46
CA LEU A 27 6.06 9.55 -7.50
C LEU A 27 5.72 10.40 -6.27
N THR A 28 4.97 11.49 -6.47
CA THR A 28 4.42 12.29 -5.38
C THR A 28 3.42 11.49 -4.55
N GLY A 29 2.57 10.70 -5.20
CA GLY A 29 1.64 9.75 -4.56
C GLY A 29 2.36 8.71 -3.70
N LEU A 30 3.41 8.05 -4.22
CA LEU A 30 4.21 7.05 -3.51
C LEU A 30 4.91 7.66 -2.29
N ARG A 31 5.49 8.87 -2.46
CA ARG A 31 6.09 9.61 -1.34
C ARG A 31 5.05 9.92 -0.25
N ARG A 32 3.86 10.36 -0.65
CA ARG A 32 2.76 10.63 0.28
C ARG A 32 2.31 9.35 0.99
N LEU A 33 2.17 8.24 0.27
CA LEU A 33 1.82 6.95 0.85
C LEU A 33 2.84 6.52 1.92
N ARG A 34 4.14 6.64 1.61
CA ARG A 34 5.21 6.40 2.58
C ARG A 34 5.06 7.25 3.84
N THR A 35 4.84 8.56 3.69
CA THR A 35 4.61 9.46 4.84
C THR A 35 3.38 9.07 5.65
N VAL A 36 2.29 8.66 4.99
CA VAL A 36 1.07 8.19 5.68
C VAL A 36 1.38 6.93 6.50
N ILE A 37 2.09 5.96 5.93
CA ILE A 37 2.47 4.72 6.62
C ILE A 37 3.30 5.03 7.89
N GLU A 38 4.27 5.93 7.79
CA GLU A 38 5.15 6.33 8.89
C GLU A 38 4.41 7.02 10.05
N HIS A 39 3.33 7.74 9.77
CA HIS A 39 2.60 8.53 10.77
C HIS A 39 1.23 7.92 11.15
N THR A 40 0.94 6.72 10.68
CA THR A 40 -0.30 6.02 11.05
C THR A 40 -0.10 5.35 12.40
N ASP A 41 -1.01 5.63 13.35
CA ASP A 41 -1.08 4.91 14.62
C ASP A 41 -1.69 3.51 14.40
N TRP A 42 -0.87 2.61 13.86
CA TRP A 42 -1.26 1.23 13.57
C TRP A 42 -1.76 0.53 14.83
N PHE A 43 -2.88 -0.19 14.71
CA PHE A 43 -3.47 -1.02 15.77
C PHE A 43 -3.88 -0.28 17.08
N HIS A 44 -3.78 1.06 17.15
CA HIS A 44 -4.11 1.86 18.35
C HIS A 44 -5.55 1.67 18.85
N ARG A 45 -6.49 1.34 17.95
CA ARG A 45 -7.92 1.20 18.24
C ARG A 45 -8.40 -0.25 18.41
N LEU A 46 -7.49 -1.23 18.46
CA LEU A 46 -7.88 -2.62 18.70
C LEU A 46 -8.63 -2.76 20.03
N GLY A 47 -9.72 -3.51 20.03
CA GLY A 47 -10.60 -3.68 21.19
C GLY A 47 -11.47 -2.46 21.53
N GLN A 48 -11.41 -1.37 20.76
CA GLN A 48 -12.29 -0.22 20.94
C GLN A 48 -13.55 -0.33 20.05
N PRO A 49 -14.70 0.23 20.47
CA PRO A 49 -15.87 0.31 19.61
C PRO A 49 -15.57 1.06 18.30
N LEU A 50 -16.14 0.60 17.19
CA LEU A 50 -16.05 1.31 15.92
C LEU A 50 -16.77 2.66 16.01
N GLY A 51 -16.04 3.74 15.72
CA GLY A 51 -16.63 5.06 15.54
C GLY A 51 -17.33 5.17 14.20
N GLY A 52 -18.33 6.06 14.09
CA GLY A 52 -19.13 6.20 12.86
C GLY A 52 -18.33 6.50 11.59
N ILE A 53 -17.18 7.19 11.70
CA ILE A 53 -16.27 7.41 10.56
C ILE A 53 -15.66 6.09 10.08
N THR A 54 -15.19 5.25 11.01
CA THR A 54 -14.57 3.96 10.67
C THR A 54 -15.60 3.00 10.08
N THR A 55 -16.81 2.97 10.64
CA THR A 55 -17.93 2.19 10.08
C THR A 55 -18.27 2.67 8.67
N GLY A 56 -18.43 3.97 8.46
CA GLY A 56 -18.73 4.52 7.13
C GLY A 56 -17.65 4.21 6.10
N LEU A 57 -16.37 4.32 6.46
CA LEU A 57 -15.28 3.93 5.56
C LEU A 57 -15.28 2.44 5.21
N ALA A 58 -15.58 1.58 6.19
CA ALA A 58 -15.69 0.15 5.95
C ALA A 58 -16.91 -0.19 5.06
N GLU A 59 -18.04 0.49 5.25
CA GLU A 59 -19.24 0.38 4.40
C GLU A 59 -18.95 0.86 2.98
N ASP A 60 -18.29 2.00 2.80
CA ASP A 60 -17.89 2.52 1.49
C ASP A 60 -16.94 1.56 0.76
N TYR A 61 -16.01 0.92 1.50
CA TYR A 61 -15.10 -0.07 0.96
C TYR A 61 -15.83 -1.30 0.39
N VAL A 62 -16.71 -1.92 1.18
CA VAL A 62 -17.49 -3.09 0.72
C VAL A 62 -18.50 -2.72 -0.37
N ASN A 63 -19.04 -1.50 -0.35
CA ASN A 63 -19.89 -0.97 -1.43
C ASN A 63 -19.12 -0.87 -2.75
N LEU A 64 -17.88 -0.35 -2.72
CA LEU A 64 -17.02 -0.24 -3.89
C LEU A 64 -16.68 -1.60 -4.49
N LEU A 65 -16.50 -2.61 -3.64
CA LEU A 65 -16.27 -4.00 -4.04
C LEU A 65 -17.53 -4.70 -4.59
N GLY A 66 -18.70 -4.05 -4.55
CA GLY A 66 -19.94 -4.60 -5.08
C GLY A 66 -20.79 -5.37 -4.07
N PHE A 67 -20.55 -5.18 -2.77
CA PHE A 67 -21.29 -5.82 -1.67
C PHE A 67 -22.15 -4.82 -0.87
N PRO A 68 -23.16 -4.19 -1.51
CA PRO A 68 -23.98 -3.20 -0.84
C PRO A 68 -24.86 -3.80 0.26
N GLY A 69 -25.00 -3.08 1.36
CA GLY A 69 -25.80 -3.53 2.51
C GLY A 69 -25.12 -4.56 3.41
N THR A 70 -23.82 -4.78 3.22
CA THR A 70 -23.01 -5.61 4.14
C THR A 70 -22.91 -4.94 5.50
N TRP A 71 -23.10 -5.71 6.57
CA TRP A 71 -22.98 -5.21 7.93
C TRP A 71 -21.51 -5.23 8.38
N VAL A 72 -21.00 -4.07 8.81
CA VAL A 72 -19.65 -3.96 9.39
C VAL A 72 -19.69 -4.33 10.87
N ALA A 73 -18.93 -5.36 11.26
CA ALA A 73 -18.82 -5.81 12.63
C ALA A 73 -17.45 -5.49 13.25
N THR A 74 -17.42 -5.23 14.56
CA THR A 74 -16.18 -5.09 15.33
C THR A 74 -15.52 -6.45 15.51
N VAL A 75 -14.21 -6.52 15.29
CA VAL A 75 -13.37 -7.63 15.78
C VAL A 75 -12.98 -7.32 17.23
N ALA A 76 -13.37 -8.19 18.16
CA ALA A 76 -13.32 -7.90 19.59
C ALA A 76 -11.91 -7.96 20.19
N ASP A 77 -11.06 -8.87 19.71
CA ASP A 77 -9.72 -9.12 20.25
C ASP A 77 -8.82 -9.79 19.20
N TRP A 78 -7.56 -10.02 19.58
CA TRP A 78 -6.54 -10.64 18.73
C TRP A 78 -6.86 -12.08 18.32
N GLU A 79 -7.57 -12.85 19.15
CA GLU A 79 -7.95 -14.22 18.82
C GLU A 79 -9.01 -14.22 17.71
N HIS A 80 -10.05 -13.39 17.85
CA HIS A 80 -11.04 -13.18 16.80
C HIS A 80 -10.43 -12.56 15.54
N ALA A 81 -9.42 -11.70 15.68
CA ALA A 81 -8.69 -11.14 14.54
C ALA A 81 -7.90 -12.22 13.80
N ALA A 82 -7.21 -13.10 14.52
CA ALA A 82 -6.51 -14.24 13.94
C ALA A 82 -7.49 -15.17 13.23
N ILE A 83 -8.62 -15.50 13.84
CA ILE A 83 -9.67 -16.32 13.23
C ILE A 83 -10.23 -15.63 11.96
N ALA A 84 -10.47 -14.33 12.00
CA ALA A 84 -10.94 -13.58 10.82
C ALA A 84 -9.88 -13.55 9.70
N ALA A 85 -8.59 -13.45 10.05
CA ALA A 85 -7.48 -13.43 9.10
C ALA A 85 -7.15 -14.81 8.53
N GLU A 86 -7.31 -15.88 9.32
CA GLU A 86 -7.11 -17.27 8.87
C GLU A 86 -8.14 -17.70 7.82
N ASN A 87 -9.18 -16.87 7.61
CA ASN A 87 -10.24 -17.08 6.62
C ASN A 87 -10.74 -18.53 6.59
N PRO A 88 -11.32 -19.03 7.71
CA PRO A 88 -11.63 -20.45 7.89
C PRO A 88 -12.77 -20.96 6.98
N ASP A 89 -13.37 -20.09 6.15
CA ASP A 89 -14.42 -20.46 5.21
C ASP A 89 -14.32 -19.65 3.89
N ILE A 90 -14.11 -20.40 2.79
CA ILE A 90 -14.76 -20.23 1.47
C ILE A 90 -14.06 -19.26 0.49
N ASN A 91 -14.09 -19.62 -0.81
CA ASN A 91 -13.96 -18.70 -1.95
C ASN A 91 -14.90 -17.50 -1.73
N SER A 92 -14.47 -16.49 -0.98
CA SER A 92 -15.31 -15.34 -0.71
C SER A 92 -15.33 -14.50 -1.98
N ASP A 93 -16.51 -14.29 -2.54
CA ASP A 93 -16.72 -13.39 -3.68
C ASP A 93 -16.03 -12.04 -3.44
N SER A 94 -15.91 -11.60 -2.18
CA SER A 94 -15.18 -10.40 -1.77
C SER A 94 -13.68 -10.50 -2.03
N TRP A 95 -13.04 -11.63 -1.71
CA TRP A 95 -11.62 -11.83 -2.03
C TRP A 95 -11.42 -11.86 -3.55
N GLU A 96 -12.30 -12.54 -4.29
CA GLU A 96 -12.22 -12.55 -5.76
C GLU A 96 -12.38 -11.13 -6.35
N ALA A 97 -13.31 -10.33 -5.82
CA ALA A 97 -13.51 -8.95 -6.24
C ALA A 97 -12.29 -8.07 -5.94
N GLU A 98 -11.71 -8.18 -4.74
CA GLU A 98 -10.48 -7.49 -4.37
C GLU A 98 -9.31 -7.89 -5.26
N GLU A 99 -9.15 -9.19 -5.51
CA GLU A 99 -8.06 -9.72 -6.32
C GLU A 99 -8.17 -9.29 -7.79
N GLN A 100 -9.39 -9.27 -8.35
CA GLN A 100 -9.64 -8.73 -9.69
C GLN A 100 -9.31 -7.24 -9.77
N LEU A 101 -9.72 -6.44 -8.78
CA LEU A 101 -9.40 -5.02 -8.72
C LEU A 101 -7.89 -4.79 -8.62
N ARG A 102 -7.20 -5.56 -7.76
CA ARG A 102 -5.75 -5.50 -7.61
C ARG A 102 -5.02 -5.83 -8.90
N ALA A 103 -5.43 -6.90 -9.58
CA ALA A 103 -4.84 -7.31 -10.86
C ALA A 103 -5.05 -6.24 -11.93
N HIS A 104 -6.25 -5.66 -12.01
CA HIS A 104 -6.56 -4.58 -12.96
C HIS A 104 -5.69 -3.35 -12.72
N LEU A 105 -5.61 -2.86 -11.47
CA LEU A 105 -4.78 -1.71 -11.10
C LEU A 105 -3.28 -1.97 -11.33
N THR A 106 -2.82 -3.20 -11.11
CA THR A 106 -1.44 -3.59 -11.39
C THR A 106 -1.15 -3.53 -12.89
N ILE A 107 -2.06 -4.03 -13.73
CA ILE A 107 -1.93 -3.95 -15.19
C ILE A 107 -1.86 -2.49 -15.64
N GLU A 108 -2.77 -1.63 -15.16
CA GLU A 108 -2.76 -0.21 -15.49
C GLU A 108 -1.47 0.49 -15.04
N ALA A 109 -1.02 0.22 -13.81
CA ALA A 109 0.23 0.78 -13.31
C ALA A 109 1.44 0.30 -14.12
N THR A 110 1.51 -0.97 -14.49
CA THR A 110 2.60 -1.51 -15.34
C THR A 110 2.62 -0.84 -16.71
N MET A 111 1.46 -0.49 -17.28
CA MET A 111 1.40 0.25 -18.55
C MET A 111 1.96 1.66 -18.45
N ILE A 112 1.92 2.28 -17.26
CA ILE A 112 2.42 3.64 -17.02
C ILE A 112 3.92 3.63 -16.68
N PHE A 113 4.36 2.73 -15.78
CA PHE A 113 5.73 2.74 -15.23
C PHE A 113 6.70 1.82 -15.95
N GLY A 114 6.21 0.76 -16.57
CA GLY A 114 7.01 -0.43 -16.81
C GLY A 114 6.99 -1.38 -15.62
N GLU A 115 7.27 -2.65 -15.90
CA GLU A 115 7.19 -3.73 -14.90
C GLU A 115 8.27 -3.60 -13.82
N GLN A 116 9.51 -3.28 -14.22
CA GLN A 116 10.64 -3.20 -13.31
C GLN A 116 10.52 -2.01 -12.37
N GLU A 117 10.14 -0.86 -12.89
CA GLU A 117 10.01 0.39 -12.15
C GLU A 117 8.87 0.31 -11.12
N LEU A 118 7.75 -0.31 -11.51
CA LEU A 118 6.65 -0.58 -10.58
C LEU A 118 7.09 -1.54 -9.47
N GLN A 119 7.81 -2.61 -9.82
CA GLN A 119 8.31 -3.57 -8.85
C GLN A 119 9.27 -2.91 -7.85
N ASP A 120 10.23 -2.12 -8.32
CA ASP A 120 11.20 -1.41 -7.48
C ASP A 120 10.50 -0.42 -6.53
N ALA A 121 9.49 0.30 -7.03
CA ALA A 121 8.69 1.23 -6.23
C ALA A 121 7.89 0.51 -5.11
N LEU A 122 7.25 -0.61 -5.44
CA LEU A 122 6.50 -1.41 -4.47
C LEU A 122 7.42 -2.07 -3.43
N GLU A 123 8.61 -2.51 -3.85
CA GLU A 123 9.63 -3.05 -2.95
C GLU A 123 10.12 -1.99 -1.97
N ALA A 124 10.40 -0.77 -2.44
CA ALA A 124 10.81 0.35 -1.58
C ALA A 124 9.75 0.72 -0.53
N ILE A 125 8.46 0.69 -0.90
CA ILE A 125 7.35 0.90 0.04
C ILE A 125 7.30 -0.24 1.04
N THR A 126 7.37 -1.49 0.59
CA THR A 126 7.29 -2.68 1.45
C THR A 126 8.44 -2.72 2.46
N ALA A 127 9.66 -2.38 2.02
CA ALA A 127 10.83 -2.28 2.89
C ALA A 127 10.68 -1.20 3.97
N THR A 128 9.94 -0.12 3.69
CA THR A 128 9.63 0.91 4.70
C THR A 128 8.50 0.46 5.62
N ALA A 129 7.42 -0.07 5.06
CA ALA A 129 6.19 -0.40 5.79
C ALA A 129 6.35 -1.61 6.71
N GLY A 130 7.06 -2.65 6.25
CA GLY A 130 7.19 -3.93 6.94
C GLY A 130 7.65 -3.79 8.40
N PRO A 131 8.82 -3.16 8.66
CA PRO A 131 9.30 -2.96 10.02
C PRO A 131 8.35 -2.14 10.89
N ILE A 132 7.78 -1.05 10.36
CA ILE A 132 6.88 -0.16 11.10
C ILE A 132 5.62 -0.89 11.55
N ILE A 133 4.98 -1.60 10.62
CA ILE A 133 3.74 -2.32 10.88
C ILE A 133 4.02 -3.53 11.80
N PHE A 134 5.13 -4.23 11.58
CA PHE A 134 5.52 -5.37 12.42
C PHE A 134 5.78 -4.94 13.87
N ASP A 135 6.57 -3.87 14.08
CA ASP A 135 6.83 -3.34 15.41
C ASP A 135 5.55 -2.85 16.08
N ALA A 136 4.65 -2.20 15.33
CA ALA A 136 3.35 -1.78 15.86
C ALA A 136 2.47 -2.97 16.27
N ALA A 137 2.43 -4.04 15.45
CA ALA A 137 1.70 -5.26 15.76
C ALA A 137 2.26 -5.95 17.01
N ALA A 138 3.59 -6.09 17.09
CA ALA A 138 4.26 -6.69 18.24
C ALA A 138 4.02 -5.90 19.53
N ASN A 139 4.09 -4.57 19.48
CA ASN A 139 3.79 -3.71 20.62
C ASN A 139 2.32 -3.83 21.05
N ALA A 140 1.40 -3.87 20.09
CA ALA A 140 -0.03 -4.01 20.37
C ALA A 140 -0.40 -5.39 20.94
N ALA A 141 0.26 -6.46 20.48
CA ALA A 141 0.12 -7.81 21.04
C ALA A 141 0.67 -7.87 22.48
N ALA A 142 1.87 -7.31 22.72
CA ALA A 142 2.48 -7.25 24.04
C ALA A 142 1.63 -6.51 25.09
N MET A 143 0.90 -5.45 24.69
CA MET A 143 -0.06 -4.77 25.57
C MET A 143 -1.21 -5.68 26.05
N TRP A 144 -1.55 -6.70 25.26
CA TRP A 144 -2.63 -7.65 25.53
C TRP A 144 -2.13 -8.97 26.12
N GLY A 145 -0.81 -9.13 26.28
CA GLY A 145 -0.18 -10.34 26.83
C GLY A 145 -0.20 -11.55 25.89
N VAL A 146 -0.31 -11.29 24.57
CA VAL A 146 -0.29 -12.30 23.49
C VAL A 146 0.97 -12.14 22.65
#